data_AF-A0AB74BZ88-F1
#
_entry.id   AF-A0AB74BZ88-F1
#
_cell.length_a   1.000
_cell.length_b   1.000
_cell.length_c   1.000
_cell.angle_alpha   90.00
_cell.angle_beta   90.00
_cell.angle_gamma   90.00
#
_symmetry.space_group_name_H-M   'P 1'
#
loop_
_entity.id
_entity.type
_entity.pdbx_description
1 polymer ?
#
loop_
_entity_poly.entity_id
_entity_poly.type
_entity_poly.pdbx_seq_one_letter_code
_entity_poly.pdbx_strand_id
1 'polypeptide(L)'
;MAKSPSPDAPRVLEETLTRFPGAGMPEEAVQAASKNLGMIPILLDRVPGQVPIKEVLELISTLEYGEEEEKALPALKALLDRQIVSADESGIATVAPNFSALKYILVEHKPDAPITQKVLVRAASIASSIKLMMEKLKDLITITKEVILATIRNWQGADTIKIISDRLGSVPITRNVWKKAAIEKPEFMTGFLFRLQRDLKP
;
A
#
# COMPACT_ATOMS: atom_id res chain seq x y z
N MET A 1 -14.90 18.24 3.43
CA MET A 1 -14.25 17.48 2.34
C MET A 1 -13.19 18.40 1.73
N ALA A 2 -11.91 18.05 1.84
CA ALA A 2 -10.86 18.80 1.13
C ALA A 2 -11.06 18.59 -0.38
N LYS A 3 -11.02 19.66 -1.19
CA LYS A 3 -11.07 19.54 -2.65
C LYS A 3 -9.88 18.71 -3.10
N SER A 4 -10.10 17.76 -4.02
CA SER A 4 -9.01 17.05 -4.68
C SER A 4 -8.05 18.06 -5.32
N PRO A 5 -6.72 17.84 -5.25
CA PRO A 5 -5.75 18.75 -5.84
C PRO A 5 -6.01 18.96 -7.34
N SER A 6 -5.74 20.16 -7.85
CA SER A 6 -5.87 20.43 -9.29
C SER A 6 -4.91 19.54 -10.09
N PRO A 7 -5.37 18.84 -11.14
CA PRO A 7 -4.53 17.99 -11.97
C PRO A 7 -3.46 18.80 -12.73
N ASP A 8 -3.71 20.08 -13.00
CA ASP A 8 -2.75 20.98 -13.67
C ASP A 8 -1.67 21.53 -12.74
N ALA A 9 -1.82 21.37 -11.42
CA ALA A 9 -0.93 22.00 -10.46
C ALA A 9 0.56 21.61 -10.64
N PRO A 10 0.92 20.33 -10.90
CA PRO A 10 2.31 19.96 -11.16
C PRO A 10 2.92 20.70 -12.34
N ARG A 11 2.22 20.75 -13.48
CA ARG A 11 2.68 21.45 -14.69
C ARG A 11 2.91 22.94 -14.42
N VAL A 12 1.95 23.60 -13.76
CA VAL A 12 2.05 25.03 -13.45
C VAL A 12 3.22 25.32 -12.51
N LEU A 13 3.46 24.46 -11.51
CA LEU A 13 4.59 24.61 -10.61
C LEU A 13 5.92 24.46 -11.37
N GLU A 14 6.04 23.44 -12.22
CA GLU A 14 7.24 23.20 -13.01
C GLU A 14 7.56 24.37 -13.96
N GLU A 15 6.57 24.88 -14.67
CA GLU A 15 6.71 26.06 -15.54
C GLU A 15 7.17 27.29 -14.75
N THR A 16 6.59 27.49 -13.55
CA THR A 16 6.93 28.62 -12.69
C THR A 16 8.37 28.53 -12.18
N LEU A 17 8.77 27.37 -11.64
CA LEU A 17 10.13 27.17 -11.14
C LEU A 17 11.18 27.20 -12.26
N THR A 18 10.81 26.76 -13.47
CA THR A 18 11.67 26.89 -14.65
C THR A 18 11.86 28.35 -15.06
N ARG A 19 10.80 29.16 -14.99
CA ARG A 19 10.87 30.59 -15.30
C ARG A 19 11.63 31.39 -14.22
N PHE A 20 11.61 30.94 -12.97
CA PHE A 20 12.23 31.62 -11.84
C PHE A 20 13.18 30.68 -11.06
N PRO A 21 14.34 30.30 -11.64
CA PRO A 21 15.21 29.28 -11.04
C PRO A 21 15.85 29.71 -9.70
N GLY A 22 15.92 31.01 -9.42
CA GLY A 22 16.40 31.55 -8.15
C GLY A 22 15.32 31.72 -7.08
N ALA A 23 14.05 31.44 -7.40
CA ALA A 23 12.98 31.48 -6.43
C ALA A 23 13.06 30.24 -5.54
N GLY A 24 13.56 30.40 -4.31
CA GLY A 24 13.49 29.35 -3.32
C GLY A 24 12.02 29.04 -2.97
N MET A 25 11.71 27.77 -2.71
CA MET A 25 10.44 27.42 -2.10
C MET A 25 10.58 27.45 -0.57
N PRO A 26 9.70 28.19 0.15
CA PRO A 26 9.66 28.11 1.60
C PRO A 26 9.18 26.72 2.03
N GLU A 27 9.64 26.26 3.19
CA GLU A 27 9.39 24.91 3.69
C GLU A 27 7.88 24.61 3.80
N GLU A 28 7.08 25.59 4.24
CA GLU A 28 5.63 25.46 4.37
C GLU A 28 4.95 25.21 3.02
N ALA A 29 5.48 25.81 1.94
CA ALA A 29 4.99 25.57 0.59
C ALA A 29 5.36 24.16 0.10
N VAL A 30 6.55 23.67 0.42
CA VAL A 30 6.97 22.30 0.10
C VAL A 30 6.10 21.29 0.84
N GLN A 31 5.86 21.49 2.13
CA GLN A 31 4.99 20.64 2.95
C GLN A 31 3.55 20.62 2.42
N ALA A 32 3.01 21.78 2.04
CA ALA A 32 1.67 21.88 1.45
C ALA A 32 1.61 21.18 0.08
N ALA A 33 2.60 21.39 -0.79
CA ALA A 33 2.66 20.78 -2.11
C ALA A 33 2.85 19.25 -2.04
N SER A 34 3.57 18.75 -1.04
CA SER A 34 3.85 17.31 -0.85
C SER A 34 2.59 16.47 -0.56
N LYS A 35 1.47 17.11 -0.21
CA LYS A 35 0.16 16.44 -0.11
C LYS A 35 -0.41 16.05 -1.48
N ASN A 36 0.12 16.61 -2.57
CA ASN A 36 -0.18 16.17 -3.93
C ASN A 36 0.96 15.29 -4.42
N LEU A 37 0.73 13.98 -4.52
CA LEU A 37 1.75 13.01 -4.92
C LEU A 37 2.32 13.29 -6.33
N GLY A 38 1.55 13.96 -7.21
CA GLY A 38 2.05 14.40 -8.51
C GLY A 38 3.12 15.49 -8.44
N MET A 39 3.25 16.19 -7.31
CA MET A 39 4.29 17.20 -7.08
C MET A 39 5.63 16.58 -6.68
N ILE A 40 5.61 15.37 -6.12
CA ILE A 40 6.80 14.76 -5.52
C ILE A 40 7.98 14.65 -6.51
N PRO A 41 7.82 14.21 -7.77
CA PRO A 41 8.93 14.19 -8.72
C PRO A 41 9.58 15.57 -8.89
N ILE A 42 8.77 16.63 -9.04
CA ILE A 42 9.26 18.01 -9.22
C ILE A 42 9.96 18.50 -7.96
N LEU A 43 9.37 18.27 -6.78
CA LEU A 43 9.92 18.71 -5.51
C LEU A 43 11.26 18.00 -5.21
N LEU A 44 11.38 16.72 -5.56
CA LEU A 44 12.63 15.97 -5.44
C LEU A 44 13.74 16.53 -6.34
N ASP A 45 13.41 17.09 -7.50
CA ASP A 45 14.41 17.68 -8.40
C ASP A 45 14.80 19.11 -7.99
N ARG A 46 13.87 19.86 -7.41
CA ARG A 46 14.06 21.29 -7.11
C ARG A 46 14.52 21.54 -5.68
N VAL A 47 14.00 20.77 -4.72
CA VAL A 47 14.21 20.94 -3.28
C VAL A 47 14.28 19.60 -2.54
N PRO A 48 15.17 18.66 -2.96
CA PRO A 48 15.19 17.27 -2.45
C PRO A 48 15.26 17.17 -0.93
N GLY A 49 16.04 18.05 -0.27
CA GLY A 49 16.25 18.02 1.17
C GLY A 49 15.06 18.54 2.02
N GLN A 50 14.03 19.12 1.40
CA GLN A 50 12.86 19.65 2.10
C GLN A 50 11.62 18.77 1.97
N VAL A 51 11.67 17.71 1.14
CA VAL A 51 10.50 16.85 0.93
C VAL A 51 10.28 15.96 2.16
N PRO A 52 9.10 16.00 2.79
CA PRO A 52 8.77 15.18 3.95
C PRO A 52 8.51 13.72 3.54
N ILE A 53 9.59 12.96 3.30
CA ILE A 53 9.54 11.61 2.71
C ILE A 53 8.65 10.66 3.51
N LYS A 54 8.68 10.75 4.85
CA LYS A 54 7.89 9.88 5.72
C LYS A 54 6.39 10.12 5.51
N GLU A 55 5.97 11.37 5.49
CA GLU A 55 4.59 11.81 5.27
C GLU A 55 4.11 11.44 3.86
N VAL A 56 4.99 11.52 2.86
CA VAL A 56 4.70 11.08 1.49
C VAL A 56 4.44 9.57 1.43
N LEU A 57 5.27 8.77 2.09
CA LEU A 57 5.09 7.31 2.16
C LEU A 57 3.83 6.93 2.94
N GLU A 58 3.52 7.63 4.03
CA GLU A 58 2.26 7.46 4.76
C GLU A 58 1.08 7.76 3.85
N LEU A 59 1.11 8.87 3.11
CA LEU A 59 0.06 9.23 2.16
C LEU A 59 -0.14 8.12 1.11
N ILE A 60 0.93 7.64 0.47
CA ILE A 60 0.90 6.53 -0.49
C ILE A 60 0.20 5.29 0.12
N SER A 61 0.53 4.94 1.36
CA SER A 61 -0.02 3.76 2.04
C SER A 61 -1.49 3.87 2.44
N THR A 62 -2.04 5.09 2.51
CA THR A 62 -3.41 5.35 2.97
C THR A 62 -4.42 5.57 1.85
N LEU A 63 -3.97 5.61 0.59
CA LEU A 63 -4.85 5.78 -0.56
C LEU A 63 -5.84 4.63 -0.67
N GLU A 64 -7.09 4.96 -0.98
CA GLU A 64 -8.13 3.98 -1.20
C GLU A 64 -7.84 3.18 -2.48
N TYR A 65 -8.21 1.89 -2.43
CA TYR A 65 -8.08 0.99 -3.57
C TYR A 65 -8.92 1.47 -4.76
N GLY A 66 -8.30 1.63 -5.93
CA GLY A 66 -8.95 2.13 -7.15
C GLY A 66 -8.11 3.18 -7.88
N GLU A 67 -8.76 4.09 -8.61
CA GLU A 67 -8.09 5.10 -9.45
C GLU A 67 -7.17 6.06 -8.66
N GLU A 68 -7.53 6.36 -7.41
CA GLU A 68 -6.70 7.20 -6.53
C GLU A 68 -5.37 6.53 -6.21
N GLU A 69 -5.32 5.20 -6.17
CA GLU A 69 -4.13 4.43 -5.84
C GLU A 69 -3.01 4.59 -6.87
N GLU A 70 -3.36 4.67 -8.17
CA GLU A 70 -2.40 4.84 -9.25
C GLU A 70 -1.68 6.19 -9.21
N LYS A 71 -2.28 7.21 -8.56
CA LYS A 71 -1.67 8.53 -8.39
C LYS A 71 -0.43 8.50 -7.50
N ALA A 72 -0.23 7.44 -6.71
CA ALA A 72 0.99 7.24 -5.94
C ALA A 72 2.19 6.79 -6.78
N LEU A 73 1.96 6.21 -7.97
CA LEU A 73 3.04 5.59 -8.74
C LEU A 73 4.12 6.58 -9.16
N PRO A 74 3.82 7.79 -9.68
CA PRO A 74 4.86 8.76 -10.03
C PRO A 74 5.75 9.13 -8.83
N ALA A 75 5.14 9.33 -7.65
CA ALA A 75 5.88 9.64 -6.44
C ALA A 75 6.77 8.46 -6.01
N LEU A 76 6.22 7.24 -5.95
CA LEU A 76 6.98 6.06 -5.55
C LEU A 76 8.14 5.76 -6.52
N LYS A 77 7.89 5.84 -7.84
CA LYS A 77 8.91 5.70 -8.88
C LYS A 77 10.03 6.70 -8.66
N ALA A 78 9.69 7.97 -8.49
CA ALA A 78 10.67 9.03 -8.26
C ALA A 78 11.53 8.80 -7.02
N LEU A 79 10.94 8.28 -5.93
CA LEU A 79 11.64 7.96 -4.68
C LEU A 79 12.60 6.76 -4.84
N LEU A 80 12.17 5.71 -5.54
CA LEU A 80 12.97 4.51 -5.78
C LEU A 80 14.10 4.77 -6.79
N ASP A 81 13.81 5.45 -7.89
CA ASP A 81 14.77 5.76 -8.96
C ASP A 81 15.90 6.66 -8.44
N ARG A 82 15.59 7.60 -7.54
CA ARG A 82 16.57 8.47 -6.86
C ARG A 82 17.23 7.82 -5.64
N GLN A 83 16.92 6.55 -5.35
CA GLN A 83 17.43 5.80 -4.19
C GLN A 83 17.17 6.49 -2.83
N ILE A 84 16.14 7.33 -2.75
CA ILE A 84 15.69 7.98 -1.51
C ILE A 84 15.00 6.95 -0.61
N VAL A 85 14.30 6.01 -1.25
CA VAL A 85 13.72 4.84 -0.59
C VAL A 85 14.26 3.60 -1.29
N SER A 86 14.55 2.56 -0.53
CA SER A 86 14.99 1.26 -1.02
C SER A 86 13.82 0.30 -1.18
N ALA A 87 13.84 -0.53 -2.23
CA ALA A 87 12.97 -1.71 -2.34
C ALA A 87 13.49 -2.88 -1.48
N ASP A 88 13.77 -2.60 -0.20
CA ASP A 88 14.04 -3.61 0.83
C ASP A 88 12.78 -3.91 1.64
N GLU A 89 12.90 -4.78 2.66
CA GLU A 89 11.76 -5.13 3.52
C GLU A 89 11.05 -3.90 4.09
N SER A 90 11.79 -2.87 4.53
CA SER A 90 11.21 -1.70 5.18
C SER A 90 10.45 -0.83 4.19
N GLY A 91 11.03 -0.55 3.02
CA GLY A 91 10.37 0.21 1.96
C GLY A 91 9.12 -0.50 1.46
N ILE A 92 9.22 -1.80 1.18
CA ILE A 92 8.08 -2.62 0.73
C ILE A 92 6.99 -2.65 1.81
N ALA A 93 7.32 -2.93 3.06
CA ALA A 93 6.34 -3.03 4.14
C ALA A 93 5.59 -1.71 4.38
N THR A 94 6.24 -0.57 4.10
CA THR A 94 5.62 0.76 4.25
C THR A 94 4.51 0.97 3.23
N VAL A 95 4.75 0.61 1.97
CA VAL A 95 3.78 0.82 0.88
C VAL A 95 2.91 -0.40 0.58
N ALA A 96 3.16 -1.54 1.23
CA ALA A 96 2.40 -2.78 1.06
C ALA A 96 0.86 -2.67 1.22
N PRO A 97 0.30 -1.74 2.05
CA PRO A 97 -1.14 -1.51 2.08
C PRO A 97 -1.73 -0.95 0.78
N ASN A 98 -0.88 -0.46 -0.13
CA ASN A 98 -1.22 0.01 -1.48
C ASN A 98 -0.81 -1.07 -2.50
N PHE A 99 -1.79 -1.74 -3.09
CA PHE A 99 -1.62 -2.78 -4.09
C PHE A 99 -0.88 -2.28 -5.34
N SER A 100 -1.21 -1.11 -5.86
CA SER A 100 -0.55 -0.57 -7.07
C SER A 100 0.95 -0.34 -6.83
N ALA A 101 1.31 0.24 -5.69
CA ALA A 101 2.69 0.42 -5.24
C ALA A 101 3.41 -0.92 -5.05
N LEU A 102 2.78 -1.86 -4.32
CA LEU A 102 3.34 -3.19 -4.09
C LEU A 102 3.55 -3.95 -5.40
N LYS A 103 2.57 -3.92 -6.30
CA LYS A 103 2.64 -4.53 -7.64
C LYS A 103 3.79 -3.93 -8.43
N TYR A 104 3.91 -2.60 -8.47
CA TYR A 104 5.03 -1.96 -9.16
C TYR A 104 6.38 -2.46 -8.64
N ILE A 105 6.57 -2.49 -7.31
CA ILE A 105 7.83 -2.95 -6.72
C ILE A 105 8.11 -4.41 -7.09
N LEU A 106 7.13 -5.29 -6.86
CA LEU A 106 7.32 -6.73 -7.01
C LEU A 106 7.31 -7.20 -8.47
N VAL A 107 6.72 -6.46 -9.40
CA VAL A 107 6.59 -6.92 -10.80
C VAL A 107 7.54 -6.17 -11.73
N GLU A 108 7.67 -4.85 -11.56
CA GLU A 108 8.37 -4.00 -12.52
C GLU A 108 9.74 -3.55 -12.02
N HIS A 109 9.84 -3.08 -10.77
CA HIS A 109 11.07 -2.45 -10.28
C HIS A 109 12.10 -3.44 -9.74
N LYS A 110 11.69 -4.34 -8.84
CA LYS A 110 12.57 -5.33 -8.22
C LYS A 110 11.84 -6.65 -8.01
N PRO A 111 11.78 -7.52 -9.03
CA PRO A 111 11.03 -8.77 -8.96
C PRO A 111 11.45 -9.73 -7.85
N ASP A 112 12.73 -9.67 -7.47
CA ASP A 112 13.35 -10.48 -6.42
C ASP A 112 13.35 -9.80 -5.05
N ALA A 113 12.56 -8.74 -4.89
CA ALA A 113 12.37 -8.04 -3.63
C ALA A 113 11.88 -9.00 -2.52
N PRO A 114 12.39 -8.86 -1.28
CA PRO A 114 12.08 -9.79 -0.20
C PRO A 114 10.62 -9.66 0.25
N ILE A 115 9.87 -10.76 0.18
CA ILE A 115 8.52 -10.86 0.75
C ILE A 115 8.63 -11.55 2.11
N THR A 116 8.62 -10.75 3.17
CA THR A 116 8.73 -11.24 4.56
C THR A 116 7.38 -11.29 5.26
N GLN A 117 7.34 -11.84 6.48
CA GLN A 117 6.15 -11.80 7.33
C GLN A 117 5.69 -10.37 7.61
N LYS A 118 6.61 -9.41 7.77
CA LYS A 118 6.28 -8.00 7.99
C LYS A 118 5.53 -7.41 6.80
N VAL A 119 5.98 -7.72 5.59
CA VAL A 119 5.33 -7.31 4.34
C VAL A 119 3.94 -7.94 4.25
N LEU A 120 3.82 -9.24 4.51
CA LEU A 120 2.53 -9.95 4.50
C LEU A 120 1.51 -9.34 5.47
N VAL A 121 1.93 -9.06 6.71
CA VAL A 121 1.06 -8.44 7.72
C VAL A 121 0.58 -7.06 7.28
N ARG A 122 1.45 -6.25 6.66
CA ARG A 122 1.09 -4.91 6.18
C ARG A 122 0.15 -4.94 4.98
N ALA A 123 0.32 -5.91 4.08
CA ALA A 123 -0.53 -6.05 2.90
C ALA A 123 -1.84 -6.81 3.16
N ALA A 124 -1.98 -7.47 4.31
CA ALA A 124 -3.08 -8.38 4.64
C ALA A 124 -4.48 -7.76 4.50
N SER A 125 -4.60 -6.44 4.60
CA SER A 125 -5.86 -5.73 4.39
C SER A 125 -6.34 -5.72 2.94
N ILE A 126 -5.50 -6.09 1.97
CA ILE A 126 -5.82 -6.06 0.54
C ILE A 126 -5.68 -7.47 -0.05
N ALA A 127 -6.81 -8.03 -0.48
CA ALA A 127 -6.89 -9.39 -0.99
C ALA A 127 -5.99 -9.61 -2.24
N SER A 128 -5.99 -8.64 -3.16
CA SER A 128 -5.15 -8.65 -4.36
C SER A 128 -3.65 -8.67 -4.05
N SER A 129 -3.22 -7.97 -2.99
CA SER A 129 -1.82 -7.95 -2.55
C SER A 129 -1.36 -9.30 -2.03
N ILE A 130 -2.18 -9.95 -1.19
CA ILE A 130 -1.89 -11.31 -0.70
C ILE A 130 -1.85 -12.31 -1.87
N LYS A 131 -2.80 -12.23 -2.80
CA LYS A 131 -2.82 -13.08 -4.00
C LYS A 131 -1.53 -12.95 -4.81
N LEU A 132 -1.11 -11.72 -5.13
CA LEU A 132 0.13 -11.45 -5.87
C LEU A 132 1.36 -12.05 -5.18
N MET A 133 1.47 -11.87 -3.86
CA MET A 133 2.60 -12.41 -3.10
C MET A 133 2.59 -13.95 -3.04
N MET A 134 1.42 -14.57 -2.92
CA MET A 134 1.28 -16.04 -3.01
C MET A 134 1.66 -16.56 -4.40
N GLU A 135 1.34 -15.84 -5.47
CA GLU A 135 1.76 -16.19 -6.83
C GLU A 135 3.28 -16.17 -6.99
N LYS A 136 3.94 -15.20 -6.38
CA LYS A 136 5.40 -15.08 -6.39
C LYS A 136 6.11 -16.13 -5.55
N LEU A 137 5.63 -16.36 -4.33
CA LEU A 137 6.25 -17.31 -3.39
C LEU A 137 5.81 -18.77 -3.63
N LYS A 138 4.77 -18.99 -4.45
CA LYS A 138 4.17 -20.30 -4.68
C LYS A 138 3.86 -21.00 -3.35
N ASP A 139 4.42 -22.19 -3.12
CA ASP A 139 4.18 -23.00 -1.92
C ASP A 139 5.12 -22.67 -0.76
N LEU A 140 6.05 -21.71 -0.93
CA LEU A 140 6.98 -21.30 0.12
C LEU A 140 6.36 -20.31 1.11
N ILE A 141 5.16 -19.80 0.83
CA ILE A 141 4.51 -18.81 1.68
C ILE A 141 3.94 -19.45 2.95
N THR A 142 4.50 -19.10 4.09
CA THR A 142 3.92 -19.43 5.39
C THR A 142 3.01 -18.29 5.84
N ILE A 143 1.72 -18.55 6.01
CA ILE A 143 0.77 -17.58 6.56
C ILE A 143 0.69 -17.75 8.07
N THR A 144 1.06 -16.73 8.84
CA THR A 144 0.99 -16.77 10.29
C THR A 144 -0.35 -16.24 10.82
N LYS A 145 -0.58 -16.46 12.13
CA LYS A 145 -1.74 -15.89 12.84
C LYS A 145 -1.78 -14.36 12.77
N GLU A 146 -0.62 -13.69 12.74
CA GLU A 146 -0.52 -12.23 12.66
C GLU A 146 -1.06 -11.70 11.32
N VAL A 147 -0.77 -12.40 10.22
CA VAL A 147 -1.30 -12.06 8.89
C VAL A 147 -2.83 -12.15 8.92
N ILE A 148 -3.39 -13.24 9.48
CA ILE A 148 -4.84 -13.40 9.61
C ILE A 148 -5.48 -12.33 10.50
N LEU A 149 -4.84 -11.98 11.63
CA LEU A 149 -5.35 -10.93 12.51
C LEU A 149 -5.32 -9.54 11.87
N ALA A 150 -4.44 -9.31 10.89
CA ALA A 150 -4.36 -8.05 10.16
C ALA A 150 -5.47 -7.91 9.10
N THR A 151 -5.98 -9.01 8.54
CA THR A 151 -7.09 -8.96 7.57
C THR A 151 -8.38 -8.42 8.21
N ILE A 152 -8.62 -8.71 9.49
CA ILE A 152 -9.85 -8.34 10.24
C ILE A 152 -10.12 -6.83 10.19
N ARG A 153 -9.08 -6.01 10.07
CA ARG A 153 -9.19 -4.55 10.13
C ARG A 153 -9.81 -3.91 8.88
N ASN A 154 -9.97 -4.68 7.80
CA ASN A 154 -10.49 -4.19 6.53
C ASN A 154 -11.77 -4.94 6.13
N TRP A 155 -12.68 -4.26 5.45
CA TRP A 155 -13.92 -4.84 4.93
C TRP A 155 -13.66 -5.97 3.90
N GLN A 156 -12.52 -5.92 3.20
CA GLN A 156 -12.05 -6.99 2.30
C GLN A 156 -11.38 -8.16 3.03
N GLY A 157 -11.27 -8.12 4.36
CA GLY A 157 -10.54 -9.12 5.13
C GLY A 157 -11.04 -10.55 4.95
N ALA A 158 -12.35 -10.72 4.74
CA ALA A 158 -12.96 -12.01 4.46
C ALA A 158 -12.51 -12.59 3.10
N ASP A 159 -12.33 -11.74 2.08
CA ASP A 159 -11.83 -12.11 0.75
C ASP A 159 -10.37 -12.56 0.84
N THR A 160 -9.56 -11.83 1.60
CA THR A 160 -8.16 -12.20 1.85
C THR A 160 -8.07 -13.59 2.46
N ILE A 161 -8.87 -13.88 3.50
CA ILE A 161 -8.84 -15.20 4.14
C ILE A 161 -9.34 -16.28 3.19
N LYS A 162 -10.37 -16.00 2.39
CA LYS A 162 -10.83 -16.93 1.37
C LYS A 162 -9.69 -17.32 0.42
N ILE A 163 -8.98 -16.33 -0.14
CA ILE A 163 -7.85 -16.57 -1.05
C ILE A 163 -6.78 -17.44 -0.38
N ILE A 164 -6.46 -17.18 0.89
CA ILE A 164 -5.50 -17.99 1.65
C ILE A 164 -6.01 -19.43 1.80
N SER A 165 -7.28 -19.60 2.15
CA SER A 165 -7.91 -20.91 2.33
C SER A 165 -7.95 -21.71 1.04
N ASP A 166 -8.37 -21.09 -0.07
CA ASP A 166 -8.48 -21.73 -1.38
C ASP A 166 -7.12 -22.24 -1.86
N ARG A 167 -6.04 -21.53 -1.51
CA ARG A 167 -4.69 -21.86 -1.96
C ARG A 167 -3.93 -22.81 -1.05
N LEU A 168 -4.10 -22.71 0.27
CA LEU A 168 -3.38 -23.53 1.25
C LEU A 168 -4.23 -24.67 1.83
N GLY A 169 -5.51 -24.75 1.48
CA GLY A 169 -6.48 -25.73 2.00
C GLY A 169 -6.84 -25.55 3.47
N SER A 170 -6.14 -24.65 4.19
CA SER A 170 -6.40 -24.34 5.60
C SER A 170 -5.91 -22.94 5.95
N VAL A 171 -6.48 -22.38 7.02
CA VAL A 171 -6.14 -21.06 7.54
C VAL A 171 -5.94 -21.19 9.05
N PRO A 172 -4.90 -20.55 9.64
CA PRO A 172 -4.65 -20.60 11.09
C PRO A 172 -5.64 -19.72 11.87
N ILE A 173 -6.93 -20.10 11.85
CA ILE A 173 -7.99 -19.42 12.58
C ILE A 173 -8.00 -19.94 14.01
N THR A 174 -7.65 -19.05 14.93
CA THR A 174 -7.57 -19.37 16.36
C THR A 174 -8.73 -18.73 17.12
N ARG A 175 -8.95 -19.14 18.37
CA ARG A 175 -9.88 -18.47 19.30
C ARG A 175 -9.62 -16.96 19.39
N ASN A 176 -8.37 -16.52 19.27
CA ASN A 176 -8.02 -15.10 19.32
C ASN A 176 -8.47 -14.34 18.06
N VAL A 177 -8.44 -14.98 16.89
CA VAL A 177 -8.99 -14.42 15.64
C VAL A 177 -10.49 -14.17 15.80
N TRP A 178 -11.22 -15.16 16.33
CA TRP A 178 -12.65 -15.03 16.63
C TRP A 178 -12.96 -13.90 17.63
N LYS A 179 -12.24 -13.86 18.76
CA LYS A 179 -12.43 -12.80 19.77
C LYS A 179 -12.20 -11.41 19.18
N LYS A 180 -11.11 -11.25 18.42
CA LYS A 180 -10.75 -9.96 17.82
C LYS A 180 -11.77 -9.53 16.76
N ALA A 181 -12.19 -10.44 15.89
CA ALA A 181 -13.23 -10.17 14.91
C ALA A 181 -14.55 -9.77 15.58
N ALA A 182 -14.99 -10.47 16.62
CA ALA A 182 -16.21 -10.13 17.34
C ALA A 182 -16.21 -8.73 17.96
N ILE A 183 -15.04 -8.26 18.42
CA ILE A 183 -14.88 -6.94 19.05
C ILE A 183 -14.69 -5.84 18.00
N GLU A 184 -13.79 -6.04 17.02
CA GLU A 184 -13.38 -4.98 16.10
C GLU A 184 -14.31 -4.87 14.88
N LYS A 185 -14.81 -5.99 14.37
CA LYS A 185 -15.59 -6.08 13.12
C LYS A 185 -16.53 -7.29 13.14
N PRO A 186 -17.64 -7.28 13.89
CA PRO A 186 -18.56 -8.42 13.94
C PRO A 186 -19.14 -8.80 12.56
N GLU A 187 -19.28 -7.85 11.65
CA GLU A 187 -19.66 -8.04 10.23
C GLU A 187 -18.67 -8.90 9.44
N PHE A 188 -17.39 -8.85 9.81
CA PHE A 188 -16.38 -9.73 9.21
C PHE A 188 -16.72 -11.19 9.51
N MET A 189 -17.26 -11.52 10.69
CA MET A 189 -17.57 -12.91 11.05
C MET A 189 -18.70 -13.48 10.19
N THR A 190 -19.72 -12.70 9.89
CA THR A 190 -20.79 -13.14 8.99
C THR A 190 -20.25 -13.32 7.57
N GLY A 191 -19.54 -12.32 7.02
CA GLY A 191 -18.93 -12.44 5.69
C GLY A 191 -17.94 -13.61 5.57
N PHE A 192 -17.18 -13.87 6.63
CA PHE A 192 -16.23 -14.95 6.73
C PHE A 192 -16.91 -16.33 6.74
N LEU A 193 -17.92 -16.52 7.60
CA LEU A 193 -18.70 -17.75 7.68
C LEU A 193 -19.46 -18.03 6.38
N PHE A 194 -20.10 -17.01 5.79
CA PHE A 194 -20.80 -17.15 4.50
C PHE A 194 -19.85 -17.60 3.39
N ARG A 195 -18.65 -17.03 3.30
CA ARG A 195 -17.68 -17.39 2.25
C ARG A 195 -17.07 -18.78 2.43
N LEU A 196 -16.80 -19.22 3.67
CA LEU A 196 -16.32 -20.57 3.93
C LEU A 196 -17.41 -21.63 3.77
N GLN A 197 -18.65 -21.35 4.18
CA GLN A 197 -19.75 -22.33 4.11
C GLN A 197 -20.23 -22.59 2.68
N ARG A 198 -20.10 -21.62 1.77
CA ARG A 198 -20.57 -21.78 0.37
C ARG A 198 -19.81 -22.88 -0.38
N ASP A 199 -18.59 -23.19 0.05
CA ASP A 199 -17.70 -24.15 -0.58
C ASP A 199 -17.55 -25.46 0.25
N LEU A 200 -18.35 -25.62 1.32
CA LEU A 200 -18.47 -26.84 2.15
C LEU A 200 -19.73 -27.67 1.84
N LYS A 201 -20.52 -27.30 0.83
CA LYS A 201 -21.59 -28.18 0.33
C LYS A 201 -20.97 -29.17 -0.67
N PRO A 202 -21.27 -30.48 -0.54
CA PRO A 202 -20.75 -31.51 -1.43
C PRO A 202 -21.19 -31.31 -2.88
#